data_AF-A0A0U1DML6-F1
#
_entry.id   AF-A0A0U1DML6-F1
#
_cell.length_a   1.000
_cell.length_b   1.000
_cell.length_c   1.000
_cell.angle_alpha   90.00
_cell.angle_beta   90.00
_cell.angle_gamma   90.00
#
_symmetry.space_group_name_H-M   'P 1'
#
loop_
_entity.id
_entity.type
_entity.pdbx_description
1 polymer ?
#
loop_
_entity_poly.entity_id
_entity_poly.type
_entity_poly.pdbx_seq_one_letter_code
_entity_poly.pdbx_strand_id
1 'polypeptide(L)' 'MFAIATLMALVQQVSGTPYISGGDSPAGTDCSGLASWVSNMATGRPVYGDRFNTGNQERALLARGFKYGSQPGAW' A
#
# COMPACT_ATOMS: atom_id res chain seq x y z
N MET A 1 -8.86 -12.78 -5.26
CA MET A 1 -8.62 -11.50 -5.96
C MET A 1 -9.40 -10.41 -5.23
N PHE A 2 -8.74 -9.38 -4.72
CA PHE A 2 -9.44 -8.23 -4.12
C PHE A 2 -10.09 -7.39 -5.22
N ALA A 3 -11.31 -6.91 -4.97
CA ALA A 3 -11.96 -6.00 -5.90
C ALA A 3 -11.27 -4.63 -5.84
N ILE A 4 -10.99 -4.03 -7.00
CA ILE A 4 -10.41 -2.69 -7.11
C ILE A 4 -11.20 -1.68 -6.27
N ALA A 5 -12.52 -1.80 -6.24
CA ALA A 5 -13.40 -0.96 -5.42
C ALA A 5 -13.02 -0.96 -3.93
N THR A 6 -12.61 -2.11 -3.39
CA THR A 6 -12.22 -2.21 -1.96
C THR A 6 -10.89 -1.51 -1.69
N LEU A 7 -9.94 -1.58 -2.62
CA LEU A 7 -8.69 -0.82 -2.53
C LEU A 7 -8.94 0.69 -2.60
N MET A 8 -9.83 1.12 -3.50
CA MET A 8 -10.22 2.53 -3.62
C MET A 8 -10.94 3.02 -2.36
N ALA A 9 -11.78 2.19 -1.73
CA ALA A 9 -12.44 2.52 -0.47
C ALA A 9 -11.42 2.75 0.66
N LEU A 10 -10.37 1.91 0.76
CA LEU A 10 -9.28 2.11 1.73
C LEU A 10 -8.59 3.45 1.49
N VAL A 11 -8.23 3.77 0.25
CA VAL A 11 -7.57 5.04 -0.09
C VAL A 11 -8.48 6.24 0.24
N GLN A 12 -9.78 6.14 -0.02
CA GLN A 12 -10.75 7.18 0.30
C GLN A 12 -10.92 7.38 1.81
N GLN A 13 -10.91 6.29 2.59
CA GLN A 13 -11.08 6.33 4.04
C GLN A 13 -10.01 7.17 4.75
N VAL A 14 -8.81 7.22 4.18
CA VAL A 14 -7.66 7.91 4.79
C VAL A 14 -7.42 9.30 4.20
N SER A 15 -8.30 9.75 3.30
CA SER A 15 -8.28 11.12 2.80
C SER A 15 -8.53 12.11 3.95
N GLY A 16 -7.69 13.14 4.03
CA GLY A 16 -7.74 14.13 5.11
C GLY A 16 -7.08 13.68 6.42
N THR A 17 -6.55 12.45 6.50
CA THR A 17 -5.73 12.04 7.65
C THR A 17 -4.35 12.72 7.62
N PRO A 18 -3.75 13.02 8.78
CA PRO A 18 -2.42 13.63 8.86
C PRO A 18 -1.32 12.83 8.16
N TYR A 19 -0.34 13.55 7.60
CA TYR A 19 0.90 12.96 7.12
C TYR A 19 1.83 12.66 8.30
N ILE A 20 2.03 11.38 8.60
CA ILE A 20 2.84 10.93 9.75
C ILE A 20 3.97 10.04 9.24
N SER A 21 5.20 10.55 9.29
CA SER A 21 6.40 9.73 9.04
C SER A 21 6.45 8.57 10.03
N GLY A 22 6.53 7.33 9.55
CA GLY A 22 6.48 6.17 10.44
C GLY A 22 5.06 5.72 10.82
N GLY A 23 4.02 6.46 10.45
CA GLY A 23 2.62 6.13 10.77
C GLY A 23 2.15 4.81 10.14
N ASP A 24 1.42 4.00 10.91
CA ASP A 24 0.93 2.67 10.50
C ASP A 24 -0.45 2.37 11.10
N SER A 25 -1.33 3.37 11.13
CA SER A 25 -2.70 3.25 11.62
C SER A 25 -3.63 4.25 10.91
N PRO A 26 -4.96 4.12 11.05
CA PRO A 26 -5.92 5.08 10.51
C PRO A 26 -5.71 6.55 10.98
N ALA A 27 -4.88 6.78 12.00
CA ALA A 27 -4.57 8.13 12.49
C ALA A 27 -3.65 8.92 11.54
N GLY A 28 -3.00 8.27 10.57
CA GLY A 28 -2.14 8.92 9.58
C GLY A 28 -0.95 8.06 9.17
N THR A 29 -0.39 8.36 8.00
CA THR A 29 0.78 7.67 7.45
C THR A 29 1.55 8.56 6.46
N ASP A 30 2.70 8.05 6.01
CA ASP A 30 3.52 8.66 4.96
C ASP A 30 3.27 7.99 3.60
N CYS A 31 3.91 8.50 2.54
CA CYS A 31 3.73 7.97 1.18
C CYS A 31 3.97 6.45 1.10
N SER A 32 5.04 5.98 1.75
CA SER A 32 5.47 4.58 1.69
C SER A 32 4.58 3.68 2.54
N GLY A 33 4.03 4.19 3.65
CA GLY A 33 3.08 3.48 4.49
C GLY A 33 1.73 3.28 3.78
N LEU A 34 1.17 4.31 3.12
CA LEU A 34 -0.06 4.13 2.34
C LEU A 34 0.13 3.12 1.19
N ALA A 35 1.28 3.19 0.49
CA ALA A 35 1.61 2.18 -0.52
C ALA A 35 1.69 0.77 0.10
N SER A 36 2.24 0.65 1.31
CA SER A 36 2.29 -0.63 2.04
C SER A 36 0.91 -1.19 2.34
N TRP A 37 -0.01 -0.35 2.81
CA TRP A 37 -1.37 -0.74 3.13
C TRP A 37 -2.12 -1.28 1.92
N VAL A 38 -2.03 -0.57 0.79
CA VAL A 38 -2.63 -1.00 -0.48
C VAL A 38 -2.03 -2.31 -0.95
N SER A 39 -0.70 -2.47 -0.91
CA SER A 39 -0.02 -3.70 -1.30
C SER A 39 -0.33 -4.87 -0.38
N ASN A 40 -0.43 -4.64 0.92
CA ASN A 40 -0.81 -5.66 1.89
C ASN A 40 -2.24 -6.14 1.63
N MET A 41 -3.18 -5.21 1.50
CA MET A 41 -4.56 -5.54 1.21
C MET A 41 -4.69 -6.30 -0.11
N ALA A 42 -4.06 -5.84 -1.18
CA ALA A 42 -4.11 -6.49 -2.50
C ALA A 42 -3.57 -7.94 -2.46
N THR A 43 -2.73 -8.27 -1.49
CA THR A 43 -2.10 -9.60 -1.33
C THR A 43 -2.63 -10.41 -0.15
N GLY A 44 -3.75 -9.97 0.46
CA GLY A 44 -4.42 -10.70 1.55
C GLY A 44 -3.68 -10.64 2.89
N ARG A 45 -2.76 -9.68 3.05
CA ARG A 45 -2.05 -9.42 4.30
C ARG A 45 -2.83 -8.42 5.17
N PRO A 46 -2.58 -8.38 6.48
CA PRO A 46 -3.07 -7.31 7.34
C PRO A 46 -2.68 -5.94 6.80
N VAL A 47 -3.64 -5.01 6.75
CA VAL A 47 -3.41 -3.64 6.22
C VAL A 47 -2.28 -2.95 7.00
N TYR A 48 -2.34 -3.02 8.32
CA TYR A 48 -1.40 -2.43 9.27
C TYR A 48 -0.46 -3.49 9.87
N GLY A 49 0.66 -3.07 10.44
CA GLY A 49 1.60 -3.91 11.20
C GLY A 49 2.65 -4.63 10.37
N ASP A 50 2.53 -4.58 9.04
CA ASP A 50 3.48 -5.18 8.07
C ASP A 50 3.87 -4.16 6.99
N ARG A 51 4.20 -2.93 7.42
CA ARG A 51 4.60 -1.86 6.51
C ARG A 51 6.01 -2.03 5.98
N PHE A 52 6.24 -1.51 4.78
CA PHE A 52 7.57 -1.20 4.27
C PHE A 52 7.86 0.31 4.38
N ASN A 53 9.04 0.72 3.95
CA ASN A 53 9.45 2.11 3.81
C ASN A 53 10.07 2.33 2.42
N THR A 54 10.35 3.58 2.07
CA THR A 54 10.93 3.92 0.76
C THR A 54 12.22 3.15 0.45
N GLY A 55 13.06 2.89 1.45
CA GLY A 55 14.35 2.21 1.27
C GLY A 55 14.25 0.71 0.98
N ASN A 56 13.12 0.05 1.27
CA ASN A 56 12.92 -1.37 0.99
C ASN A 56 11.67 -1.68 0.16
N GLN A 57 10.96 -0.66 -0.33
CA GLN A 57 9.68 -0.77 -1.03
C GLN A 57 9.73 -1.75 -2.21
N GLU A 58 10.73 -1.64 -3.09
CA GLU A 58 10.88 -2.51 -4.25
C GLU A 58 10.96 -3.99 -3.85
N ARG A 59 11.91 -4.33 -2.97
CA ARG A 59 12.07 -5.70 -2.45
C ARG A 59 10.79 -6.22 -1.80
N ALA A 60 10.11 -5.37 -1.04
CA ALA A 60 8.89 -5.74 -0.33
C ALA A 60 7.71 -5.97 -1.30
N LEU A 61 7.62 -5.22 -2.40
CA LEU A 61 6.62 -5.42 -3.44
C LEU A 61 6.87 -6.71 -4.22
N LEU A 62 8.12 -6.96 -4.63
CA LEU A 62 8.50 -8.19 -5.33
C LEU A 62 8.24 -9.43 -4.46
N ALA A 63 8.57 -9.38 -3.17
CA ALA A 63 8.29 -10.47 -2.23
C ALA A 63 6.79 -10.75 -2.05
N ARG A 64 5.95 -9.76 -2.32
CA ARG A 64 4.48 -9.86 -2.33
C ARG A 64 3.93 -10.29 -3.71
N GLY A 65 4.78 -10.56 -4.69
CA GLY A 65 4.39 -11.05 -6.01
C GLY A 65 4.05 -9.96 -7.02
N PHE A 66 4.23 -8.67 -6.67
CA PHE A 66 4.09 -7.59 -7.64
C PHE A 66 5.18 -7.69 -8.72
N LYS A 67 4.85 -7.22 -9.92
CA LYS A 67 5.78 -7.10 -11.04
C LYS A 67 6.05 -5.62 -11.29
N TYR A 68 7.20 -5.31 -11.86
CA TYR A 68 7.46 -3.97 -12.37
C TYR A 68 6.43 -3.63 -13.43
N GLY A 69 5.79 -2.47 -13.31
CA GLY A 69 4.94 -1.96 -14.38
C GLY A 69 5.78 -1.66 -15.60
N SER A 70 5.57 -2.38 -16.71
CA SER A 70 6.22 -2.06 -17.98
C SER A 70 5.30 -1.17 -18.81
N GLN A 71 5.36 0.15 -18.57
CA GLN A 71 4.56 1.16 -19.28
C GLN A 71 3.02 0.96 -19.21
N PRO A 72 2.21 1.94 -19.67
CA PRO A 72 0.77 1.74 -19.80
C PRO A 72 0.48 0.55 -20.74
N GLY A 73 -0.22 -0.47 -20.23
CA GLY A 73 -0.79 -1.54 -21.06
C GLY A 73 -0.05 -2.88 -21.08
N ALA A 74 1.00 -3.08 -20.27
CA ALA A 74 1.57 -4.42 -20.11
C ALA A 74 0.82 -5.20 -19.03
N TRP A 75 0.02 -6.17 -19.48
CA TRP A 75 -0.70 -7.17 -18.69
C TRP A 75 0.09 -8.48 -18.63
#